data_AF-A0A259Y906-F1
#
_entry.id   AF-A0A259Y906-F1
#
_cell.length_a   1.000
_cell.length_b   1.000
_cell.length_c   1.000
_cell.angle_alpha   90.00
_cell.angle_beta   90.00
_cell.angle_gamma   90.00
#
_symmetry.space_group_name_H-M   'P 1'
#
loop_
_entity.id
_entity.type
_entity.pdbx_description
1 polymer ?
#
loop_
_entity_poly.entity_id
_entity_poly.type
_entity_poly.pdbx_seq_one_letter_code
_entity_poly.pdbx_strand_id
1 'polypeptide(L)'
;MSVSPAVDKDTAIARARAAIENRTKYIESLFDAAQASADAREKVAEATRAAEHANAEHAAAYKEAIDAGWTVAELTGSGLTAPTPVGKKASKASAKRATGRGTPRRRVGAENTAGPELQRDSAASSPAPDVSTEPQSSPAPAH
;
A
#
# COMPACT_ATOMS: atom_id res chain seq x y z
N MET A 1 46.26 11.38 -22.12
CA MET A 1 46.22 12.33 -21.00
C MET A 1 44.80 12.36 -20.46
N SER A 2 44.55 11.74 -19.31
CA SER A 2 43.22 11.70 -18.69
C SER A 2 43.07 12.89 -17.75
N VAL A 3 42.24 13.86 -18.12
CA VAL A 3 41.96 15.03 -17.29
C VAL A 3 40.73 14.70 -16.45
N SER A 4 40.94 14.31 -15.19
CA SER A 4 39.83 14.22 -14.24
C SER A 4 39.25 15.62 -14.03
N PRO A 5 37.94 15.84 -14.19
CA PRO A 5 37.35 17.14 -13.93
C PRO A 5 37.47 17.44 -12.44
N ALA A 6 38.33 18.40 -12.09
CA ALA A 6 38.36 18.94 -10.74
C ALA A 6 37.04 19.68 -10.49
N VAL A 7 36.23 19.18 -9.56
CA VAL A 7 34.98 19.84 -9.19
C VAL A 7 35.34 21.09 -8.40
N ASP A 8 35.02 22.25 -8.96
CA ASP A 8 35.19 23.54 -8.30
C ASP A 8 34.35 23.60 -7.01
N LYS A 9 35.00 23.99 -5.90
CA LYS A 9 34.41 23.94 -4.55
C LYS A 9 33.22 24.89 -4.43
N ASP A 10 33.31 26.08 -5.01
CA ASP A 10 32.26 27.09 -4.93
C ASP A 10 31.02 26.66 -5.74
N THR A 11 31.25 26.06 -6.91
CA THR A 11 30.20 25.43 -7.72
C THR A 11 29.52 24.27 -6.98
N ALA A 12 30.27 23.44 -6.26
CA ALA A 12 29.72 22.35 -5.46
C ALA A 12 28.85 22.86 -4.30
N ILE A 13 29.28 23.93 -3.61
CA ILE A 13 28.52 24.56 -2.53
C ILE A 13 27.25 25.22 -3.07
N ALA A 14 27.32 25.94 -4.19
CA ALA A 14 26.15 26.56 -4.81
C ALA A 14 25.11 25.51 -5.23
N ARG A 15 25.54 24.41 -5.86
CA ARG A 15 24.66 23.29 -6.21
C ARG A 15 24.04 22.65 -4.97
N ALA A 16 24.81 22.48 -3.88
CA ALA A 16 24.29 21.92 -2.64
C ALA A 16 23.21 22.81 -2.02
N ARG A 17 23.39 24.14 -2.01
CA ARG A 17 22.38 25.10 -1.54
C ARG A 17 21.11 25.04 -2.37
N ALA A 18 21.22 25.07 -3.70
CA ALA A 18 20.07 24.95 -4.59
C ALA A 18 19.32 23.61 -4.39
N ALA A 19 20.05 22.51 -4.16
CA ALA A 19 19.45 21.22 -3.87
C ALA A 19 18.71 21.21 -2.52
N ILE A 20 19.24 21.89 -1.50
CA ILE A 20 18.58 22.03 -0.20
C ILE A 20 17.28 22.83 -0.37
N GLU A 21 17.33 23.99 -1.02
CA GLU A 21 16.15 24.83 -1.27
C GLU A 21 15.05 24.08 -2.02
N ASN A 22 15.41 23.35 -3.08
CA ASN A 22 14.45 22.54 -3.83
C ASN A 22 13.82 21.43 -2.98
N ARG A 23 14.62 20.78 -2.11
CA ARG A 23 14.11 19.76 -1.19
C ARG A 23 13.16 20.37 -0.16
N THR A 24 13.46 21.55 0.38
CA THR A 24 12.59 22.24 1.32
C THR A 24 11.24 22.56 0.69
N LYS A 25 11.22 23.16 -0.50
CA LYS A 25 9.98 23.44 -1.25
C LYS A 25 9.15 22.18 -1.51
N TYR A 26 9.82 21.07 -1.84
CA TYR A 26 9.12 19.80 -2.04
C TYR A 26 8.47 19.28 -0.75
N ILE A 27 9.17 19.38 0.38
CA ILE A 27 8.64 18.98 1.69
C ILE A 27 7.43 19.84 2.06
N GLU A 28 7.50 21.16 1.88
CA GLU A 28 6.36 22.06 2.11
C GLU A 28 5.14 21.64 1.26
N SER A 29 5.34 21.40 -0.05
CA SER A 29 4.27 20.93 -0.93
C SER A 29 3.65 19.59 -0.51
N LEU A 30 4.45 18.70 0.09
CA LEU A 30 3.95 17.43 0.61
C LEU A 30 3.09 17.62 1.86
N PHE A 31 3.44 18.57 2.73
CA PHE A 31 2.61 18.92 3.88
C PHE A 31 1.28 19.53 3.44
N ASP A 32 1.32 20.47 2.50
CA ASP A 32 0.10 21.08 1.94
C ASP A 32 -0.80 20.03 1.28
N ALA A 33 -0.22 19.13 0.50
CA ALA A 33 -0.95 18.03 -0.14
C ALA A 33 -1.51 17.03 0.90
N ALA A 34 -0.77 16.74 1.98
CA ALA A 34 -1.23 15.87 3.05
C ALA A 34 -2.41 16.49 3.80
N GLN A 35 -2.36 17.80 4.09
CA GLN A 35 -3.45 18.53 4.73
C GLN A 35 -4.68 18.57 3.83
N ALA A 36 -4.51 18.94 2.56
CA ALA A 36 -5.60 18.94 1.58
C ALA A 36 -6.25 17.55 1.43
N SER A 37 -5.45 16.48 1.50
CA SER A 37 -5.98 15.11 1.49
C SER A 37 -6.74 14.77 2.77
N ALA A 38 -6.34 15.30 3.93
CA ALA A 38 -7.06 15.07 5.20
C ALA A 38 -8.42 15.78 5.17
N ASP A 39 -8.44 17.05 4.80
CA ASP A 39 -9.66 17.86 4.70
C ASP A 39 -10.66 17.25 3.70
N ALA A 40 -10.16 16.74 2.56
CA ALA A 40 -10.99 16.07 1.57
C ALA A 40 -11.64 14.79 2.14
N ARG A 41 -10.89 14.00 2.94
CA ARG A 41 -11.43 12.79 3.57
C ARG A 41 -12.50 13.13 4.60
N GLU A 42 -12.31 14.21 5.36
CA GLU A 42 -13.31 14.67 6.32
C GLU A 42 -14.62 15.06 5.64
N LYS A 43 -14.55 15.86 4.56
CA LYS A 43 -15.73 16.23 3.76
C LYS A 43 -16.45 15.02 3.19
N VAL A 44 -15.71 14.02 2.69
CA VAL A 44 -16.30 12.77 2.20
C VAL A 44 -16.97 12.00 3.34
N ALA A 45 -16.34 11.93 4.52
CA ALA A 45 -16.92 11.25 5.67
C ALA A 45 -18.20 11.93 6.17
N GLU A 46 -18.24 13.26 6.17
CA GLU A 46 -19.44 14.03 6.52
C GLU A 46 -20.56 13.83 5.49
N ALA A 47 -20.25 13.95 4.20
CA ALA A 47 -21.22 13.70 3.13
C ALA A 47 -21.76 12.26 3.16
N THR A 48 -20.91 11.29 3.50
CA THR A 48 -21.31 9.89 3.66
C THR A 48 -22.26 9.74 4.85
N ARG A 49 -21.97 10.34 6.01
CA ARG A 49 -22.86 10.33 7.17
C ARG A 49 -24.21 10.98 6.85
N ALA A 50 -24.23 12.09 6.12
CA ALA A 50 -25.47 12.74 5.70
C ALA A 50 -26.29 11.87 4.73
N ALA A 51 -25.63 11.22 3.76
CA ALA A 51 -26.28 10.30 2.83
C ALA A 51 -26.86 9.06 3.55
N GLU A 52 -26.13 8.52 4.54
CA GLU A 52 -26.60 7.41 5.38
C GLU A 52 -27.83 7.81 6.19
N HIS A 53 -27.85 9.02 6.77
CA HIS A 53 -29.01 9.54 7.49
C HIS A 53 -30.24 9.67 6.59
N ALA A 54 -30.10 10.30 5.43
CA ALA A 54 -31.19 10.44 4.46
C ALA A 54 -31.70 9.07 3.96
N ASN A 55 -30.80 8.11 3.76
CA ASN A 55 -31.20 6.75 3.39
C ASN A 55 -31.90 6.02 4.54
N ALA A 56 -31.52 6.26 5.80
CA ALA A 56 -32.20 5.70 6.96
C ALA A 56 -33.61 6.27 7.12
N GLU A 57 -33.79 7.59 6.95
CA GLU A 57 -35.10 8.24 6.94
C GLU A 57 -35.98 7.70 5.82
N HIS A 58 -35.43 7.60 4.61
CA HIS A 58 -36.14 7.03 3.47
C HIS A 58 -36.52 5.55 3.71
N ALA A 59 -35.65 4.77 4.37
CA ALA A 59 -35.96 3.40 4.75
C ALA A 59 -37.05 3.31 5.83
N ALA A 60 -37.04 4.22 6.81
CA ALA A 60 -38.08 4.31 7.82
C ALA A 60 -39.43 4.67 7.19
N ALA A 61 -39.48 5.70 6.36
CA ALA A 61 -40.69 6.10 5.65
C ALA A 61 -41.22 5.01 4.71
N TYR A 62 -40.33 4.30 4.01
CA TYR A 62 -40.72 3.16 3.17
C TYR A 62 -41.35 2.06 4.03
N LYS A 63 -40.77 1.75 5.19
CA LYS A 63 -41.32 0.77 6.11
C LYS A 63 -42.68 1.21 6.67
N GLU A 64 -42.83 2.47 7.06
CA GLU A 64 -44.12 3.01 7.53
C GLU A 64 -45.21 2.90 6.46
N ALA A 65 -44.89 3.12 5.18
CA ALA A 65 -45.83 2.92 4.09
C ALA A 65 -46.28 1.45 3.99
N ILE A 66 -45.34 0.50 4.11
CA ILE A 66 -45.66 -0.93 4.15
C ILE A 66 -46.53 -1.27 5.36
N ASP A 67 -46.18 -0.76 6.55
CA ASP A 67 -46.93 -0.97 7.78
C ASP A 67 -48.34 -0.34 7.72
N ALA A 68 -48.51 0.73 6.95
CA ALA A 68 -49.79 1.36 6.63
C ALA A 68 -50.62 0.61 5.56
N GLY A 69 -50.11 -0.51 5.04
CA GLY A 69 -50.82 -1.39 4.11
C GLY A 69 -50.51 -1.17 2.63
N TRP A 70 -49.57 -0.30 2.29
CA TRP A 70 -49.10 -0.18 0.90
C TRP A 70 -48.24 -1.40 0.54
N THR A 71 -48.40 -1.93 -0.66
CA THR A 71 -47.54 -3.01 -1.14
C THR A 71 -46.28 -2.47 -1.81
N VAL A 72 -45.21 -3.27 -1.78
CA VAL A 72 -43.94 -2.97 -2.48
C VAL A 72 -44.17 -2.69 -3.97
N ALA A 73 -45.12 -3.40 -4.60
CA ALA A 73 -45.48 -3.21 -6.01
C ALA A 73 -46.15 -1.85 -6.28
N GLU A 74 -46.94 -1.34 -5.35
CA GLU A 74 -47.58 -0.02 -5.47
C GLU A 74 -46.58 1.12 -5.23
N LEU A 75 -45.67 0.95 -4.28
CA LEU A 75 -44.59 1.92 -4.04
C LEU A 75 -43.62 1.98 -5.24
N THR A 76 -43.24 0.83 -5.79
CA THR A 76 -42.38 0.81 -6.98
C THR A 76 -43.12 1.24 -8.24
N GLY A 77 -44.42 0.93 -8.35
CA GLY A 77 -45.29 1.37 -9.45
C GLY A 77 -45.54 2.88 -9.48
N SER A 78 -45.45 3.56 -8.33
CA SER A 78 -45.51 5.02 -8.23
C SER A 78 -44.17 5.72 -8.46
N GLY A 79 -43.10 4.96 -8.75
CA GLY A 79 -41.76 5.48 -9.01
C GLY A 79 -40.92 5.68 -7.74
N LEU A 80 -41.38 5.24 -6.56
CA LEU A 80 -40.52 5.19 -5.39
C LEU A 80 -39.56 4.01 -5.51
N THR A 81 -38.27 4.33 -5.55
CA THR A 81 -37.20 3.32 -5.55
C THR A 81 -37.07 2.72 -4.15
N ALA A 82 -36.78 1.43 -4.03
CA ALA A 82 -36.52 0.82 -2.74
C ALA A 82 -35.26 1.46 -2.08
N PRO A 83 -35.27 1.69 -0.75
CA PRO A 83 -34.10 2.18 -0.02
C PRO A 83 -32.90 1.24 -0.18
N THR A 84 -31.69 1.80 -0.14
CA THR A 84 -30.48 0.97 -0.20
C THR A 84 -30.33 0.26 1.14
N PRO A 85 -30.21 -1.09 1.18
CA PRO A 85 -30.09 -1.81 2.44
C PRO A 85 -28.80 -1.41 3.17
N VAL A 86 -28.94 -0.74 4.31
CA VAL A 86 -27.85 -0.41 5.23
C VAL A 86 -27.28 -1.72 5.78
N GLY A 87 -26.06 -2.09 5.39
CA GLY A 87 -25.35 -3.26 5.94
C GLY A 87 -24.91 -4.31 4.94
N LYS A 88 -25.35 -4.28 3.68
CA LYS A 88 -24.64 -5.01 2.64
C LYS A 88 -23.41 -4.19 2.28
N LYS A 89 -22.26 -4.51 2.90
CA LYS A 89 -20.95 -4.04 2.44
C LYS A 89 -20.95 -4.15 0.93
N ALA A 90 -20.85 -3.02 0.23
CA ALA A 90 -20.62 -3.03 -1.20
C ALA A 90 -19.44 -3.97 -1.42
N SER A 91 -19.68 -5.09 -2.11
CA SER A 91 -18.65 -6.06 -2.42
C SER A 91 -17.61 -5.32 -3.24
N LYS A 92 -16.58 -4.83 -2.56
CA LYS A 92 -15.44 -4.17 -3.18
C LYS A 92 -14.78 -5.26 -4.00
N ALA A 93 -15.12 -5.29 -5.29
CA ALA A 93 -14.48 -6.15 -6.26
C ALA A 93 -12.98 -6.05 -6.03
N SER A 94 -12.41 -7.20 -5.65
CA SER A 94 -11.04 -7.36 -5.19
C SER A 94 -10.08 -6.77 -6.22
N ALA A 95 -9.64 -5.54 -6.00
CA ALA A 95 -8.47 -4.99 -6.67
C ALA A 95 -7.23 -5.63 -6.05
N LYS A 96 -7.02 -6.91 -6.36
CA LYS A 96 -5.78 -7.62 -6.09
C LYS A 96 -4.70 -7.05 -7.02
N ARG A 97 -4.10 -5.92 -6.64
CA ARG A 97 -2.83 -5.47 -7.19
C ARG A 97 -1.80 -5.47 -6.07
N ALA A 98 -1.02 -6.53 -6.07
CA ALA A 98 0.14 -6.71 -5.23
C ALA A 98 1.17 -5.61 -5.54
N THR A 99 1.51 -4.81 -4.54
CA THR A 99 2.82 -4.14 -4.46
C THR A 99 3.30 -4.24 -3.03
N GLY A 100 3.70 -5.45 -2.65
CA GLY A 100 4.62 -5.63 -1.53
C GLY A 100 5.98 -5.06 -1.93
N ARG A 101 6.29 -3.85 -1.49
CA ARG A 101 7.67 -3.35 -1.44
C ARG A 101 8.03 -3.16 0.01
N GLY A 102 8.50 -4.26 0.61
CA GLY A 102 9.06 -4.25 1.95
C GLY A 102 10.21 -3.25 2.01
N THR A 103 10.09 -2.30 2.93
CA THR A 103 11.16 -1.42 3.36
C THR A 103 12.14 -2.25 4.20
N PRO A 104 13.42 -2.41 3.79
CA PRO A 104 14.40 -3.05 4.67
C PRO A 104 14.73 -2.09 5.81
N ARG A 105 14.35 -2.47 7.03
CA ARG A 105 14.65 -1.75 8.26
C ARG A 105 16.14 -1.92 8.58
N ARG A 106 16.99 -1.02 8.09
CA ARG A 106 18.43 -0.99 8.43
C ARG A 106 18.56 -0.55 9.89
N ARG A 107 18.74 -1.51 10.81
CA ARG A 107 19.14 -1.20 12.19
C ARG A 107 20.60 -0.74 12.16
N VAL A 108 20.84 0.43 12.72
CA VAL A 108 22.17 1.00 13.01
C VAL A 108 22.35 0.89 14.53
N GLY A 109 23.51 0.39 14.96
CA GLY A 109 23.93 0.23 16.36
C GLY A 109 24.38 -1.20 16.64
N ALA A 110 25.71 -1.43 16.63
CA ALA A 110 26.52 -1.83 17.80
C ALA A 110 26.23 -3.29 18.18
N GLU A 111 27.14 -4.27 18.11
CA GLU A 111 28.49 -4.33 18.64
C GLU A 111 29.07 -5.74 18.36
N ASN A 112 30.40 -5.88 18.40
CA ASN A 112 31.20 -7.12 18.44
C ASN A 112 31.43 -7.93 17.15
N THR A 113 32.61 -7.75 16.54
CA THR A 113 33.45 -8.73 15.78
C THR A 113 34.71 -7.93 15.38
N ALA A 114 35.99 -8.29 15.56
CA ALA A 114 36.67 -9.51 15.98
C ALA A 114 38.15 -9.17 16.32
N GLY A 115 38.81 -10.06 17.07
CA GLY A 115 40.27 -10.19 17.18
C GLY A 115 40.63 -11.57 17.75
N PRO A 116 41.78 -12.19 17.39
CA PRO A 116 41.83 -13.61 16.99
C PRO A 116 42.42 -14.59 18.02
N GLU A 117 42.28 -15.89 17.70
CA GLU A 117 43.24 -17.00 17.96
C GLU A 117 43.07 -17.89 19.21
N LEU A 118 43.59 -19.13 19.09
CA LEU A 118 43.55 -20.35 19.94
C LEU A 118 42.43 -21.35 19.55
N GLN A 119 42.60 -22.23 18.56
CA GLN A 119 43.51 -23.38 18.41
C GLN A 119 43.24 -24.56 19.38
N ARG A 120 42.89 -25.72 18.77
CA ARG A 120 42.97 -27.13 19.26
C ARG A 120 41.93 -27.55 20.31
N ASP A 121 41.26 -28.71 20.25
CA ASP A 121 41.64 -30.05 19.75
C ASP A 121 40.45 -30.93 19.29
N SER A 122 40.77 -31.84 18.36
CA SER A 122 40.35 -33.26 18.24
C SER A 122 38.87 -33.69 18.34
N ALA A 123 38.30 -34.22 17.24
CA ALA A 123 38.28 -35.67 16.96
C ALA A 123 37.23 -36.07 15.89
N ALA A 124 37.65 -37.01 15.04
CA ALA A 124 36.84 -37.99 14.28
C ALA A 124 36.16 -37.56 12.95
N SER A 125 36.92 -37.78 11.87
CA SER A 125 36.59 -38.43 10.59
C SER A 125 35.20 -38.30 9.93
N SER A 126 35.26 -37.84 8.68
CA SER A 126 34.27 -37.86 7.59
C SER A 126 33.67 -39.24 7.26
N PRO A 127 32.62 -39.29 6.42
CA PRO A 127 32.89 -39.49 4.99
C PRO A 127 32.02 -38.63 4.05
N ALA A 128 32.63 -38.13 2.97
CA ALA A 128 32.00 -37.92 1.66
C ALA A 128 32.50 -39.05 0.73
N PRO A 129 32.08 -39.25 -0.55
CA PRO A 129 31.17 -38.51 -1.47
C PRO A 129 30.06 -39.47 -2.01
N ASP A 130 29.17 -39.21 -2.99
CA ASP A 130 29.41 -38.93 -4.42
C ASP A 130 28.06 -39.08 -5.21
N VAL A 131 28.07 -38.60 -6.46
CA VAL A 131 27.32 -38.98 -7.68
C VAL A 131 25.81 -38.74 -7.88
N SER A 132 25.54 -37.86 -8.87
CA SER A 132 24.66 -38.00 -10.03
C SER A 132 23.52 -39.04 -10.03
N THR A 133 22.30 -38.56 -10.34
CA THR A 133 21.39 -39.27 -11.26
C THR A 133 20.46 -38.27 -11.99
N GLU A 134 20.80 -37.93 -13.23
CA GLU A 134 19.85 -37.62 -14.32
C GLU A 134 19.25 -38.99 -14.78
N PRO A 135 18.03 -39.19 -15.37
CA PRO A 135 17.58 -38.41 -16.53
C PRO A 135 16.08 -38.31 -16.94
N GLN A 136 15.87 -37.54 -18.03
CA GLN A 136 14.76 -37.57 -19.02
C GLN A 136 13.39 -36.97 -18.62
N SER A 137 12.57 -36.34 -19.47
CA SER A 137 12.53 -36.11 -20.92
C SER A 137 11.46 -35.02 -21.23
N SER A 138 11.63 -34.28 -22.34
CA SER A 138 10.63 -33.41 -23.02
C SER A 138 9.37 -34.19 -23.51
N PRO A 139 8.24 -33.61 -24.04
CA PRO A 139 8.15 -32.43 -24.95
C PRO A 139 6.87 -31.51 -24.96
N ALA A 140 7.00 -30.35 -25.64
CA ALA A 140 6.05 -29.54 -26.45
C ALA A 140 4.73 -28.95 -25.85
N PRO A 141 4.24 -27.81 -26.40
CA PRO A 141 3.43 -27.89 -27.61
C PRO A 141 3.81 -26.90 -28.73
N ALA A 142 3.56 -27.35 -29.95
CA ALA A 142 3.47 -26.55 -31.16
C ALA A 142 2.06 -25.93 -31.29
N HIS A 143 1.99 -24.66 -31.69
CA HIS A 143 1.46 -24.22 -32.99
C HIS A 143 1.55 -22.71 -33.13
#